data_AF-A0A5Q4GUJ6-F1
#
_entry.id   AF-A0A5Q4GUJ6-F1
#
_cell.length_a   1.000
_cell.length_b   1.000
_cell.length_c   1.000
_cell.angle_alpha   90.00
_cell.angle_beta   90.00
_cell.angle_gamma   90.00
#
_symmetry.space_group_name_H-M   'P 1'
#
loop_
_entity.id
_entity.type
_entity.pdbx_description
1 polymer ?
#
loop_
_entity_poly.entity_id
_entity_poly.type
_entity_poly.pdbx_seq_one_letter_code
_entity_poly.pdbx_strand_id
1 'polypeptide(L)' 'MENRKVIERAKGILIKRTGLAEPDAFRRLQKLASSKSQKMVEVAQSIVTAFRRSATPNGPTSRVVTNPLIRYGNR' A
#
# COMPACT_ATOMS: atom_id res chain seq x y z
N MET A 1 -3.46 -14.56 12.98
CA MET A 1 -4.54 -15.08 12.09
C MET A 1 -5.16 -14.02 11.17
N GLU A 2 -5.18 -12.73 11.53
CA GLU A 2 -5.79 -11.66 10.71
C GLU A 2 -5.16 -11.46 9.32
N ASN A 3 -3.85 -11.65 9.20
CA ASN A 3 -3.09 -11.37 7.98
C ASN A 3 -3.57 -12.16 6.75
N ARG A 4 -3.96 -13.44 6.94
CA ARG A 4 -4.50 -14.27 5.84
C ARG A 4 -5.87 -13.78 5.37
N LYS A 5 -6.76 -13.37 6.28
CA LYS A 5 -8.11 -12.87 5.95
C LYS A 5 -8.07 -11.58 5.12
N VAL A 6 -7.14 -10.69 5.41
CA VAL A 6 -6.96 -9.44 4.63
C VAL A 6 -6.49 -9.74 3.21
N ILE A 7 -5.51 -10.65 3.05
CA ILE A 7 -4.98 -11.01 1.74
C ILE A 7 -6.06 -11.64 0.86
N GLU A 8 -6.87 -12.54 1.42
CA GLU A 8 -8.01 -13.15 0.73
C GLU A 8 -9.03 -12.11 0.27
N ARG A 9 -9.39 -11.15 1.13
CA ARG A 9 -10.30 -10.04 0.75
C ARG A 9 -9.71 -9.15 -0.34
N ALA A 10 -8.43 -8.82 -0.24
CA ALA A 10 -7.75 -8.00 -1.24
C ALA A 10 -7.70 -8.72 -2.60
N LYS A 11 -7.39 -10.02 -2.64
CA LYS A 11 -7.47 -10.84 -3.84
C LYS A 11 -8.88 -10.82 -4.44
N GLY A 12 -9.91 -11.06 -3.63
CA GLY A 12 -11.30 -11.09 -4.11
C GLY A 12 -11.74 -9.76 -4.74
N ILE A 13 -11.32 -8.63 -4.15
CA ILE A 13 -11.54 -7.30 -4.74
C ILE A 13 -10.74 -7.14 -6.03
N LEU A 14 -9.46 -7.56 -6.05
CA LEU A 14 -8.60 -7.46 -7.23
C LEU A 14 -9.15 -8.27 -8.41
N ILE A 15 -9.63 -9.49 -8.17
CA ILE A 15 -10.24 -10.37 -9.17
C ILE A 15 -11.49 -9.69 -9.74
N LYS A 16 -12.41 -9.23 -8.88
CA LYS A 16 -13.65 -8.56 -9.31
C LYS A 16 -13.40 -7.27 -10.08
N ARG A 17 -12.36 -6.50 -9.71
CA ARG A 17 -12.09 -5.18 -10.31
C ARG A 17 -11.27 -5.25 -11.59
N THR A 18 -10.44 -6.28 -11.74
CA THR A 18 -9.50 -6.40 -12.86
C THR A 18 -9.83 -7.55 -13.81
N GLY A 19 -10.75 -8.45 -13.43
CA GLY A 19 -11.12 -9.64 -14.23
C GLY A 19 -9.99 -10.66 -14.36
N LEU A 20 -9.00 -10.64 -13.47
CA LEU A 20 -7.82 -11.50 -13.54
C LEU A 20 -8.04 -12.82 -12.79
N ALA A 21 -7.38 -13.88 -13.25
CA ALA A 21 -7.33 -15.16 -12.56
C ALA A 21 -6.61 -15.04 -11.20
N GLU A 22 -6.94 -15.93 -10.27
CA GLU A 22 -6.34 -15.97 -8.92
C GLU A 22 -4.79 -15.90 -8.90
N PRO A 23 -4.05 -16.66 -9.74
CA PRO A 23 -2.58 -16.59 -9.75
C PRO A 23 -2.07 -15.24 -10.24
N ASP A 24 -2.70 -14.62 -11.23
CA ASP A 24 -2.28 -13.32 -11.77
C ASP A 24 -2.56 -12.18 -10.80
N ALA A 25 -3.69 -12.24 -10.10
CA ALA A 25 -4.01 -11.29 -9.04
C ALA A 25 -2.97 -11.34 -7.91
N PHE A 26 -2.56 -12.55 -7.50
CA PHE A 26 -1.55 -12.73 -6.47
C PHE A 26 -0.18 -12.25 -6.92
N ARG A 27 0.24 -12.57 -8.15
CA ARG A 27 1.52 -12.08 -8.71
C ARG A 27 1.56 -10.56 -8.81
N ARG A 28 0.46 -9.91 -9.22
CA ARG A 28 0.37 -8.45 -9.23
C ARG A 28 0.45 -7.85 -7.83
N LEU A 29 -0.28 -8.42 -6.87
CA LEU A 29 -0.23 -7.98 -5.47
C LEU A 29 1.19 -8.09 -4.90
N GLN A 30 1.86 -9.22 -5.16
CA GLN A 30 3.22 -9.47 -4.72
C GLN A 30 4.21 -8.50 -5.38
N LYS A 31 4.08 -8.24 -6.68
CA LYS A 31 4.93 -7.27 -7.39
C LYS A 31 4.76 -5.87 -6.84
N LEU A 32 3.52 -5.45 -6.54
CA LEU A 32 3.23 -4.16 -5.91
C LEU A 32 3.81 -4.06 -4.49
N ALA A 33 3.77 -5.16 -3.72
CA ALA A 33 4.38 -5.23 -2.40
C ALA A 33 5.90 -5.07 -2.47
N SER A 34 6.57 -5.78 -3.39
CA SER A 34 8.01 -5.60 -3.63
C SER A 34 8.36 -4.19 -4.08
N SER A 35 7.62 -3.61 -5.03
CA SER A 35 7.88 -2.24 -5.53
C SER A 35 7.67 -1.17 -4.46
N LYS A 36 6.78 -1.38 -3.50
CA LYS A 36 6.60 -0.48 -2.34
C LYS A 36 7.52 -0.79 -1.17
N SER A 37 8.33 -1.85 -1.24
CA SER A 37 9.13 -2.37 -0.12
C SER A 37 8.30 -2.57 1.16
N GLN A 38 7.04 -2.97 1.01
CA GLN A 38 6.08 -3.16 2.10
C GLN A 38 5.67 -4.62 2.22
N LYS A 39 5.22 -5.01 3.42
CA LYS A 39 4.68 -6.35 3.65
C LYS A 39 3.42 -6.53 2.79
N MET A 40 3.24 -7.73 2.22
CA MET A 40 2.08 -8.07 1.38
C MET A 40 0.73 -7.80 2.09
N VAL A 41 0.71 -7.96 3.41
CA VAL A 41 -0.46 -7.67 4.27
C VAL A 41 -0.77 -6.18 4.31
N GLU A 42 0.24 -5.31 4.40
CA GLU A 42 0.03 -3.86 4.40
C GLU A 42 -0.46 -3.36 3.04
N VAL A 43 0.07 -3.91 1.95
CA VAL A 43 -0.41 -3.59 0.61
C VAL A 43 -1.84 -4.09 0.40
N ALA A 44 -2.16 -5.30 0.87
CA ALA A 44 -3.52 -5.82 0.85
C ALA A 44 -4.49 -4.93 1.67
N GLN A 45 -4.09 -4.52 2.87
CA GLN A 45 -4.87 -3.57 3.69
C GLN A 45 -5.03 -2.22 2.98
N SER A 46 -3.96 -1.72 2.35
CA SER A 46 -3.98 -0.45 1.60
C SER A 46 -4.95 -0.54 0.42
N ILE A 47 -5.01 -1.66 -0.30
CA ILE A 47 -5.96 -1.87 -1.40
C ILE A 47 -7.39 -1.97 -0.89
N VAL A 48 -7.65 -2.74 0.17
CA VAL A 48 -8.99 -2.85 0.77
C VAL A 48 -9.46 -1.49 1.29
N THR A 49 -8.57 -0.76 1.96
CA THR A 49 -8.83 0.59 2.47
C THR A 49 -9.05 1.57 1.33
N ALA A 50 -8.20 1.57 0.30
CA ALA A 50 -8.32 2.43 -0.87
C ALA A 50 -9.57 2.10 -1.69
N PHE A 51 -10.02 0.84 -1.71
CA PHE A 51 -11.28 0.46 -2.31
C PHE A 51 -12.46 0.98 -1.49
N ARG A 52 -12.40 0.88 -0.16
CA ARG A 52 -13.39 1.51 0.73
C ARG A 52 -13.37 3.03 0.63
N ARG A 53 -12.21 3.60 0.27
CA ARG A 53 -11.91 5.03 0.27
C ARG A 53 -11.78 5.63 -1.13
N SER A 54 -12.23 4.97 -2.20
CA SER A 54 -12.23 5.54 -3.56
C SER A 54 -13.18 6.73 -3.72
N ALA A 55 -13.60 7.35 -2.61
CA ALA A 55 -14.13 8.69 -2.52
C ALA A 55 -13.07 9.78 -2.23
N THR A 56 -11.77 9.49 -2.00
CA THR A 56 -10.71 10.54 -2.00
C THR A 56 -9.28 9.97 -2.13
N PRO A 57 -8.48 10.47 -3.10
CA PRO A 57 -7.08 10.07 -3.27
C PRO A 57 -6.16 10.98 -2.45
N ASN A 58 -5.48 10.45 -1.42
CA ASN A 58 -4.35 11.15 -0.81
C ASN A 58 -3.28 10.15 -0.39
N GLY A 59 -2.19 10.12 -1.15
CA GLY A 59 -0.83 9.91 -0.63
C GLY A 59 -0.03 11.16 -0.99
N PRO A 60 0.98 11.55 -0.19
CA PRO A 60 2.09 10.66 0.09
C PRO A 60 2.54 10.66 1.56
N THR A 61 2.65 9.48 2.16
CA THR A 61 3.51 9.29 3.34
C THR A 61 4.87 8.83 2.82
N SER A 62 5.75 9.78 2.55
CA SER A 62 7.17 9.49 2.41
C SER A 62 7.97 10.48 3.25
N ARG A 63 8.60 9.90 4.29
CA ARG A 63 9.81 10.35 4.98
C ARG A 63 9.65 11.47 6.02
N VAL A 64 9.48 11.00 7.24
CA VAL A 64 10.00 11.64 8.46
C VAL A 64 11.54 11.72 8.37
N VAL A 65 12.12 12.76 8.98
CA VAL A 65 13.56 13.00 9.30
C VAL A 65 14.41 13.70 8.25
N THR A 66 14.70 15.00 8.46
CA THR A 66 16.02 15.54 8.86
C THR A 66 15.79 16.94 9.48
N ASN A 67 15.84 17.04 10.80
CA ASN A 67 16.93 17.60 11.61
C ASN A 67 17.02 19.15 11.61
N PRO A 68 16.66 19.84 12.72
CA PRO A 68 16.84 21.27 12.86
C PRO A 68 18.29 21.57 13.27
N LEU A 69 19.20 21.63 12.30
CA LEU A 69 20.52 22.20 12.55
C LEU A 69 20.56 23.66 12.09
N ILE A 70 20.45 24.54 13.08
CA ILE A 70 21.40 25.63 13.35
C ILE A 70 21.98 26.29 12.08
N ARG A 71 21.54 27.52 11.80
CA ARG A 71 22.42 28.56 11.28
C ARG A 71 22.35 29.76 12.19
N TYR A 72 23.24 29.76 13.18
CA TYR A 72 23.80 30.98 13.73
C TYR A 72 24.62 31.69 12.64
N GLY A 73 24.47 33.02 12.55
CA GLY A 73 25.38 33.94 11.87
C GLY A 73 25.04 34.27 10.41
N ASN A 74 24.76 35.53 10.09
CA ASN A 74 25.84 36.49 9.85
C ASN A 74 25.28 37.90 9.50
N ARG A 75 25.80 38.90 10.22
CA ARG A 75 25.54 40.36 10.16
C ARG A 75 24.36 40.90 10.98
#